data_AF-A0A183BXS8-F1
#
_entry.id   AF-A0A183BXS8-F1
#
_cell.length_a   1.000
_cell.length_b   1.000
_cell.length_c   1.000
_cell.angle_alpha   90.00
_cell.angle_beta   90.00
_cell.angle_gamma   90.00
#
_symmetry.space_group_name_H-M   'P 1'
#
loop_
_entity.id
_entity.type
_entity.pdbx_description
1 polymer ?
#
loop_
_entity_poly.entity_id
_entity_poly.type
_entity_poly.pdbx_seq_one_letter_code
_entity_poly.pdbx_strand_id
1 'polypeptide(L)'
;MSFTGGNSPPAASLHSSPPKGALCPQDKVHHFFAALPPDKVPRIGTPGEQWRKRQLERQLPPQDADARFCGNLSAKETCELEAFVRERREKALGRGEVRRL
;
A
#
# COMPACT_ATOMS: atom_id res chain seq x y z
N MET A 1 43.39 -25.12 -28.06
CA MET A 1 42.40 -25.30 -26.99
C MET A 1 42.85 -24.48 -25.79
N SER A 2 42.29 -23.28 -25.57
CA SER A 2 42.45 -22.56 -24.30
C SER A 2 41.23 -21.68 -24.06
N PHE A 3 40.87 -21.62 -22.78
CA PHE A 3 39.59 -21.30 -22.18
C PHE A 3 39.13 -19.83 -22.33
N THR A 4 37.82 -19.67 -22.22
CA THR A 4 37.04 -18.43 -22.14
C THR A 4 37.49 -17.51 -21.00
N GLY A 5 37.55 -16.21 -21.26
CA GLY A 5 37.65 -15.16 -20.25
C GLY A 5 36.72 -14.00 -20.59
N GLY A 6 35.42 -14.18 -20.37
CA GLY A 6 34.42 -13.13 -20.51
C GLY A 6 34.61 -12.07 -19.44
N ASN A 7 35.01 -10.87 -19.85
CA ASN A 7 35.03 -9.71 -18.95
C ASN A 7 33.59 -9.17 -18.87
N SER A 8 32.85 -9.60 -17.86
CA SER A 8 31.52 -9.05 -17.56
C SER A 8 31.67 -7.61 -17.05
N PRO A 9 30.92 -6.62 -17.58
CA PRO A 9 30.88 -5.31 -16.96
C PRO A 9 30.28 -5.42 -15.55
N PRO A 10 30.71 -4.57 -14.59
CA PRO A 10 30.16 -4.59 -13.24
C PRO A 10 28.66 -4.28 -13.30
N ALA A 11 27.88 -5.07 -12.56
CA ALA A 11 26.45 -4.87 -12.40
C ALA A 11 26.18 -3.41 -12.00
N ALA A 12 25.59 -2.65 -12.93
CA ALA A 12 25.10 -1.32 -12.64
C ALA A 12 24.06 -1.47 -11.52
N SER A 13 24.38 -0.94 -10.34
CA SER A 13 23.47 -0.90 -9.22
C SER A 13 22.28 -0.02 -9.62
N LEU A 14 21.15 -0.66 -9.93
CA LEU A 14 19.89 -0.05 -10.34
C LEU A 14 19.20 0.60 -9.13
N HIS A 15 19.82 1.60 -8.52
CA HIS A 15 19.06 2.62 -7.78
C HIS A 15 18.68 3.70 -8.80
N SER A 16 17.57 3.49 -9.50
CA SER A 16 16.96 4.55 -10.28
C SER A 16 16.52 5.65 -9.31
N SER A 17 17.05 6.86 -9.48
CA SER A 17 16.52 8.02 -8.77
C SER A 17 15.02 8.14 -9.06
N PRO A 18 14.19 8.51 -8.06
CA PRO A 18 12.77 8.69 -8.30
C PRO A 18 12.56 9.76 -9.40
N PRO A 19 11.53 9.60 -10.25
CA PRO A 19 11.25 10.56 -11.31
C PRO A 19 11.09 11.97 -10.72
N LYS A 20 11.57 12.99 -11.44
CA LYS A 20 11.54 14.39 -11.00
C LYS A 20 10.12 14.78 -10.58
N GLY A 21 9.91 15.02 -9.28
CA GLY A 21 8.61 15.36 -8.68
C GLY A 21 8.00 14.28 -7.78
N ALA A 22 8.47 13.03 -7.84
CA ALA A 22 8.04 11.99 -6.92
C ALA A 22 8.82 12.07 -5.59
N LEU A 23 8.10 12.30 -4.49
CA LEU A 23 8.65 12.24 -3.15
C LEU A 23 9.17 10.82 -2.84
N CYS A 24 10.29 10.72 -2.14
CA CYS A 24 10.74 9.42 -1.64
C CYS A 24 9.70 8.90 -0.62
N PRO A 25 9.62 7.57 -0.40
CA PRO A 25 8.65 7.00 0.55
C PRO A 25 8.71 7.63 1.94
N GLN A 26 9.92 7.95 2.43
CA GLN A 26 10.13 8.60 3.72
C GLN A 26 9.49 10.00 3.76
N ASP A 27 9.74 10.81 2.72
CA ASP A 27 9.18 12.16 2.61
C ASP A 27 7.65 12.14 2.48
N LYS A 28 7.09 11.15 1.77
CA LYS A 28 5.64 10.95 1.68
C LYS A 28 5.03 10.70 3.07
N VAL A 29 5.66 9.85 3.88
CA VAL A 29 5.21 9.56 5.25
C VAL A 29 5.29 10.81 6.12
N HIS A 30 6.42 11.53 6.08
CA HIS A 30 6.58 12.77 6.82
C HIS A 30 5.54 13.83 6.44
N HIS A 31 5.32 14.04 5.15
CA HIS A 31 4.31 14.99 4.67
C HIS A 31 2.89 14.60 5.06
N PHE A 32 2.54 13.31 4.96
CA PHE A 32 1.23 12.83 5.41
C PHE A 32 1.03 13.07 6.91
N PHE A 33 2.02 12.73 7.74
CA PHE A 33 1.93 12.93 9.19
C PHE A 33 1.90 14.40 9.59
N ALA A 34 2.62 15.27 8.86
CA ALA A 34 2.58 16.72 9.10
C ALA A 34 1.20 17.34 8.80
N ALA A 35 0.40 16.71 7.93
CA ALA A 35 -0.96 17.16 7.63
C ALA A 35 -2.01 16.69 8.65
N LEU A 36 -1.64 15.82 9.59
CA LEU A 36 -2.53 15.34 10.65
C LEU A 36 -2.37 16.18 11.92
N PRO A 37 -3.45 16.36 12.70
CA PRO A 37 -3.35 16.85 14.07
C PRO A 37 -2.38 15.98 14.90
N PRO A 38 -1.58 16.58 15.81
CA PRO A 38 -0.54 15.84 16.56
C PRO A 38 -1.04 14.60 17.31
N ASP A 39 -2.25 14.65 17.84
CA ASP A 39 -2.94 13.57 18.57
C ASP A 39 -3.40 12.41 17.66
N LYS A 40 -3.43 12.64 16.34
CA LYS A 40 -3.87 11.68 15.31
C LYS A 40 -2.72 11.08 14.51
N VAL A 41 -1.49 11.52 14.75
CA VAL A 41 -0.30 10.94 14.11
C VAL A 41 -0.11 9.50 14.61
N PRO A 42 -0.12 8.48 13.73
CA PRO A 42 -0.11 7.07 14.13
C PRO A 42 1.27 6.59 14.55
N ARG A 43 1.65 6.92 15.78
CA ARG A 43 2.84 6.39 16.45
C ARG A 43 2.43 5.24 17.35
N ILE A 44 3.27 4.21 17.45
CA ILE A 44 3.00 3.01 18.26
C ILE A 44 2.74 3.42 19.72
N GLY A 45 1.67 2.89 20.31
CA GLY A 45 1.26 3.14 21.69
C GLY A 45 0.58 4.48 21.92
N THR A 46 0.36 5.31 20.90
CA THR A 46 -0.30 6.62 21.04
C THR A 46 -1.78 6.56 20.67
N PRO A 47 -2.60 7.54 21.10
CA PRO A 47 -3.98 7.67 20.64
C PRO A 47 -4.12 7.71 19.11
N GLY A 48 -3.11 8.24 18.41
CA GLY A 48 -3.07 8.30 16.95
C GLY A 48 -3.01 6.92 16.28
N GLU A 49 -2.41 5.92 16.91
CA GLU A 49 -2.44 4.53 16.42
C GLU A 49 -3.88 4.00 16.41
N GLN A 50 -4.59 4.14 17.52
CA GLN A 50 -5.98 3.72 17.62
C GLN A 50 -6.88 4.51 16.66
N TRP A 51 -6.63 5.82 16.53
CA TRP A 51 -7.35 6.66 15.58
C TRP A 51 -7.15 6.17 14.15
N ARG A 52 -5.90 5.86 13.76
CA ARG A 52 -5.61 5.35 12.41
C ARG A 52 -6.26 4.00 12.14
N LYS A 53 -6.28 3.10 13.14
CA LYS A 53 -6.99 1.82 13.05
C LYS A 53 -8.49 2.03 12.76
N ARG A 54 -9.15 2.92 13.52
CA ARG A 54 -10.56 3.29 13.27
C ARG A 54 -10.77 3.90 11.88
N GLN A 55 -9.83 4.72 11.38
CA GLN A 55 -9.92 5.25 10.01
C GLN A 55 -9.78 4.14 8.96
N LEU A 56 -8.87 3.17 9.17
CA LEU A 56 -8.74 2.02 8.27
C LEU A 56 -10.03 1.21 8.21
N GLU A 57 -10.63 0.90 9.36
CA GLU A 57 -11.89 0.16 9.44
C GLU A 57 -13.03 0.88 8.70
N ARG A 58 -13.11 2.22 8.81
CA ARG A 58 -14.08 3.02 8.03
C ARG A 58 -13.80 3.02 6.53
N GLN A 59 -12.52 3.07 6.13
CA GLN A 59 -12.09 3.13 4.73
C GLN A 59 -12.17 1.75 4.04
N LEU A 60 -12.02 0.68 4.81
CA LEU A 60 -11.95 -0.70 4.34
C LEU A 60 -12.95 -1.55 5.15
N PRO A 61 -14.27 -1.39 4.91
CA PRO A 61 -15.27 -2.22 5.55
C PRO A 61 -15.00 -3.71 5.31
N PRO A 62 -15.20 -4.58 6.31
CA PRO A 62 -14.92 -6.00 6.16
C PRO A 62 -15.79 -6.69 5.09
N GLN A 63 -17.00 -6.18 4.84
CA GLN A 63 -17.92 -6.67 3.80
C GLN A 63 -17.34 -6.54 2.39
N ASP A 64 -16.52 -5.51 2.14
CA ASP A 64 -15.87 -5.28 0.86
C ASP A 64 -14.68 -6.23 0.62
N ALA A 65 -14.28 -6.99 1.63
CA ALA A 65 -13.03 -7.75 1.66
C ALA A 65 -13.23 -9.25 1.93
N ASP A 66 -14.38 -9.66 2.45
CA ASP A 66 -14.64 -11.04 2.84
C ASP A 66 -16.15 -11.32 2.92
N ALA A 67 -16.59 -12.32 2.15
CA ALA A 67 -17.99 -12.71 2.03
C ALA A 67 -18.63 -13.12 3.36
N ARG A 68 -17.84 -13.55 4.36
CA ARG A 68 -18.34 -13.96 5.68
C ARG A 68 -19.02 -12.83 6.46
N PHE A 69 -18.73 -11.57 6.12
CA PHE A 69 -19.36 -10.41 6.73
C PHE A 69 -20.57 -9.89 5.95
N CYS A 70 -20.86 -10.47 4.79
CA CYS A 70 -22.01 -10.11 3.94
C CYS A 70 -23.25 -10.93 4.33
N GLY A 71 -24.43 -10.35 4.16
CA GLY A 71 -25.70 -11.05 4.35
C GLY A 71 -26.24 -11.61 3.04
N ASN A 72 -26.67 -12.87 3.05
CA ASN A 72 -27.46 -13.50 1.99
C ASN A 72 -26.83 -13.49 0.57
N LEU A 73 -25.51 -13.57 0.44
CA LEU A 73 -24.88 -13.75 -0.87
C LEU A 73 -25.20 -15.14 -1.43
N SER A 74 -25.56 -15.20 -2.71
CA SER A 74 -25.60 -16.46 -3.44
C SER A 74 -24.19 -17.04 -3.65
N ALA A 75 -24.10 -18.32 -4.01
CA ALA A 75 -22.82 -18.95 -4.34
C ALA A 75 -22.10 -18.24 -5.50
N LYS A 76 -22.86 -17.73 -6.47
CA LYS A 76 -22.31 -16.96 -7.60
C LYS A 76 -21.72 -15.63 -7.13
N GLU A 77 -22.46 -14.85 -6.36
CA GLU A 77 -22.00 -13.55 -5.85
C GLU A 77 -20.80 -13.70 -4.90
N THR A 78 -20.77 -14.78 -4.12
CA THR A 78 -19.62 -15.11 -3.26
C THR A 78 -18.35 -15.30 -4.10
N CYS A 79 -18.43 -16.09 -5.17
CA CYS A 79 -17.30 -16.34 -6.07
C CYS A 79 -16.83 -15.05 -6.77
N GLU A 80 -17.77 -14.22 -7.23
CA GLU A 80 -17.47 -12.92 -7.86
C GLU A 80 -16.80 -11.95 -6.87
N LEU A 81 -17.28 -11.88 -5.63
CA LEU A 81 -16.68 -11.07 -4.58
C LEU A 81 -15.25 -11.52 -4.26
N GLU A 82 -15.01 -12.81 -4.11
CA GLU A 82 -13.67 -13.36 -3.85
C GLU A 82 -12.69 -13.04 -4.97
N ALA A 83 -13.12 -13.19 -6.23
CA ALA A 83 -12.33 -12.83 -7.39
C ALA A 83 -11.99 -11.33 -7.42
N PHE A 84 -12.99 -10.48 -7.16
CA PHE A 84 -12.82 -9.03 -7.08
C PHE A 84 -11.84 -8.63 -5.96
N VAL A 85 -12.00 -9.19 -4.75
CA VAL A 85 -11.14 -8.90 -3.60
C VAL A 85 -9.70 -9.27 -3.91
N ARG A 86 -9.46 -10.44 -4.50
CA ARG A 86 -8.12 -10.90 -4.89
C ARG A 86 -7.48 -9.92 -5.86
N GLU A 87 -8.17 -9.57 -6.94
CA GLU A 87 -7.65 -8.65 -7.93
C GLU A 87 -7.41 -7.25 -7.37
N ARG A 88 -8.34 -6.73 -6.55
CA ARG A 88 -8.21 -5.43 -5.88
C ARG A 88 -6.98 -5.40 -4.98
N ARG A 89 -6.73 -6.45 -4.20
CA ARG A 89 -5.55 -6.56 -3.33
C ARG A 89 -4.25 -6.57 -4.12
N GLU A 90 -4.20 -7.32 -5.22
CA GLU A 90 -3.01 -7.44 -6.06
C GLU A 90 -2.73 -6.16 -6.87
N LYS A 91 -3.77 -5.52 -7.39
CA LYS A 91 -3.61 -4.48 -8.43
C LYS A 91 -4.00 -3.07 -8.02
N ALA A 92 -4.68 -2.85 -6.90
CA ALA A 92 -5.25 -1.52 -6.60
C ALA A 92 -5.07 -1.06 -5.15
N LEU A 93 -4.92 -1.97 -4.19
CA LEU A 93 -4.77 -1.62 -2.78
C LEU A 93 -3.38 -1.02 -2.50
N GLY A 94 -3.31 -0.05 -1.59
CA GLY A 94 -2.04 0.56 -1.16
C GLY A 94 -1.44 1.60 -2.11
N ARG A 95 -2.17 1.98 -3.17
CA ARG A 95 -1.77 3.05 -4.09
C ARG A 95 -2.32 4.39 -3.61
N GLY A 96 -1.46 5.25 -3.06
CA GLY A 96 -1.85 6.58 -2.59
C GLY A 96 -0.75 7.60 -2.81
N GLU A 97 -1.14 8.84 -3.16
CA GLU A 97 -0.24 9.97 -3.30
C GLU A 97 -0.59 11.07 -2.31
N VAL A 98 0.44 11.61 -1.66
CA VAL A 98 0.32 12.79 -0.80
C VAL A 98 0.65 14.00 -1.65
N ARG A 99 -0.36 14.82 -1.97
CA ARG A 99 -0.15 16.08 -2.69
C ARG A 99 0.18 17.18 -1.69
N ARG A 100 1.14 18.03 -2.03
CA ARG A 100 1.39 19.27 -1.30
C ARG A 100 0.22 20.21 -1.63
N LEU A 101 -0.50 20.68 -0.60
CA LEU A 101 -1.52 21.73 -0.73
C LEU A 101 -0.84 23.08 -0.98
#